data_AF-A0A0G1PJU8-F1
#
_entry.id   AF-A0A0G1PJU8-F1
#
_cell.length_a   1.000
_cell.length_b   1.000
_cell.length_c   1.000
_cell.angle_alpha   90.00
_cell.angle_beta   90.00
_cell.angle_gamma   90.00
#
_symmetry.space_group_name_H-M   'P 1'
#
loop_
_entity.id
_entity.type
_entity.pdbx_description
1 polymer ?
#
loop_
_entity_poly.entity_id
_entity_poly.type
_entity_poly.pdbx_seq_one_letter_code
_entity_poly.pdbx_strand_id
1 'polypeptide(L)'
;MSLFRPSLESSPSAAPAEAVPPVADPAVGGRIHHTSEILGEAVMDSVSSVRDSLPEQYRAHFETLRQEIIDFTKAHGIPKESLGKPDLLREVTCKLSTQDLERLALLLERFEYLLKNGEPKKEDYTEALEYAEEFYNLCEQYTFQVSLLKEVGILKEGAILGIDGNTYPIPTLEQIAMRLFERRGELSTKHDQGFTKLLLVPYPF
;
A
#
# COMPACT_ATOMS: atom_id res chain seq x y z
N MET A 1 64.06 -26.38 20.51
CA MET A 1 63.94 -27.83 20.76
C MET A 1 62.72 -28.07 21.64
N SER A 2 61.71 -28.73 21.10
CA SER A 2 60.64 -29.40 21.86
C SER A 2 60.51 -30.77 21.20
N LEU A 3 60.73 -31.83 21.98
CA LEU A 3 60.74 -33.20 21.52
C LEU A 3 59.78 -34.04 22.38
N PHE A 4 59.12 -34.97 21.67
CA PHE A 4 58.37 -36.17 22.08
C PHE A 4 56.90 -35.99 22.52
N ARG A 5 55.86 -36.51 21.82
CA ARG A 5 55.43 -37.85 21.29
C ARG A 5 54.41 -38.58 22.23
N PRO A 6 53.64 -39.59 21.78
CA PRO A 6 52.19 -39.70 21.96
C PRO A 6 51.74 -41.00 22.69
N SER A 7 50.43 -41.22 22.87
CA SER A 7 49.78 -42.55 23.04
C SER A 7 48.26 -42.33 22.97
N LEU A 8 47.52 -42.90 22.02
CA LEU A 8 46.98 -44.26 21.89
C LEU A 8 45.80 -44.60 22.82
N GLU A 9 44.69 -44.91 22.15
CA GLU A 9 43.57 -45.84 22.48
C GLU A 9 42.62 -45.54 23.64
N SER A 10 41.32 -45.45 23.32
CA SER A 10 40.35 -46.54 23.54
C SER A 10 38.90 -46.00 23.57
N SER A 11 37.99 -46.62 22.83
CA SER A 11 36.55 -46.58 23.09
C SER A 11 36.17 -47.87 23.84
N PRO A 12 35.19 -47.85 24.76
CA PRO A 12 33.86 -48.32 24.33
C PRO A 12 32.65 -47.69 25.05
N SER A 13 31.58 -47.49 24.25
CA SER A 13 30.17 -47.86 24.49
C SER A 13 29.55 -47.81 25.90
N ALA A 14 28.57 -46.91 26.08
CA ALA A 14 27.33 -47.16 26.83
C ALA A 14 26.18 -46.31 26.26
N ALA A 15 25.00 -46.91 26.11
CA ALA A 15 23.82 -46.41 25.41
C ALA A 15 22.92 -45.49 26.32
N PRO A 16 21.75 -44.99 25.86
CA PRO A 16 21.36 -43.58 25.95
C PRO A 16 20.54 -43.25 27.21
N ALA A 17 20.67 -42.01 27.70
CA ALA A 17 19.69 -41.43 28.62
C ALA A 17 18.65 -40.66 27.81
N GLU A 18 17.39 -41.09 27.91
CA GLU A 18 16.21 -40.40 27.42
C GLU A 18 16.20 -38.94 27.90
N ALA A 19 16.37 -38.00 26.98
CA ALA A 19 15.96 -36.63 27.19
C ALA A 19 14.48 -36.52 26.80
N VAL A 20 13.61 -36.56 27.81
CA VAL A 20 12.20 -36.17 27.71
C VAL A 20 12.16 -34.71 27.21
N PRO A 21 11.57 -34.41 26.03
CA PRO A 21 11.38 -33.02 25.63
C PRO A 21 10.29 -32.39 26.51
N PRO A 22 10.42 -31.11 26.89
CA PRO A 22 9.34 -30.42 27.59
C PRO A 22 8.12 -30.36 26.67
N VAL A 23 7.00 -30.79 27.24
CA VAL A 23 5.66 -30.82 26.65
C VAL A 23 5.34 -29.45 26.04
N ALA A 24 5.12 -29.43 24.74
CA ALA A 24 4.56 -28.27 24.06
C ALA A 24 3.13 -28.06 24.55
N ASP A 25 2.87 -26.87 25.11
CA ASP A 25 1.52 -26.35 25.28
C ASP A 25 0.87 -26.19 23.89
N PRO A 26 -0.24 -26.86 23.58
CA PRO A 26 -0.92 -26.72 22.30
C PRO A 26 -2.02 -25.66 22.45
N ALA A 27 -1.66 -24.39 22.51
CA ALA A 27 -2.61 -23.29 22.37
C ALA A 27 -1.90 -22.05 21.85
N VAL A 28 -2.46 -21.44 20.80
CA VAL A 28 -1.90 -20.32 20.04
C VAL A 28 -0.87 -20.76 19.00
N GLY A 29 -1.35 -21.55 18.03
CA GLY A 29 -0.84 -21.51 16.66
C GLY A 29 -1.18 -20.15 16.04
N GLY A 30 -0.55 -19.08 16.54
CA GLY A 30 -0.50 -17.80 15.85
C GLY A 30 0.42 -17.99 14.66
N ARG A 31 -0.16 -18.19 13.48
CA ARG A 31 0.57 -18.17 12.22
C ARG A 31 1.24 -16.81 12.12
N ILE A 32 2.53 -16.73 12.42
CA ILE A 32 3.33 -15.54 12.18
C ILE A 32 3.47 -15.47 10.65
N HIS A 33 2.44 -14.94 10.00
CA HIS A 33 2.54 -14.60 8.60
C HIS A 33 3.58 -13.50 8.48
N HIS A 34 4.58 -13.71 7.62
CA HIS A 34 5.49 -12.64 7.26
C HIS A 34 4.68 -11.51 6.63
N THR A 35 5.02 -10.25 6.90
CA THR A 35 4.23 -9.09 6.41
C THR A 35 4.05 -9.11 4.90
N SER A 36 5.03 -9.64 4.16
CA SER A 36 4.95 -9.87 2.71
C SER A 36 3.92 -10.94 2.31
N GLU A 37 3.72 -11.98 3.09
CA GLU A 37 2.72 -13.02 2.81
C GLU A 37 1.29 -12.46 2.97
N ILE A 38 1.04 -11.69 4.05
CA ILE A 38 -0.24 -11.02 4.28
C ILE A 38 -0.52 -10.01 3.17
N LEU A 39 0.48 -9.22 2.80
CA LEU A 39 0.36 -8.23 1.73
C LEU A 39 0.05 -8.89 0.39
N GLY A 40 0.78 -9.96 0.04
CA GLY A 40 0.52 -10.74 -1.16
C GLY A 40 -0.90 -11.32 -1.16
N GLU A 41 -1.31 -11.97 -0.07
CA GLU A 41 -2.65 -12.57 0.06
C GLU A 41 -3.77 -11.53 -0.06
N ALA A 42 -3.61 -10.39 0.62
CA ALA A 42 -4.60 -9.31 0.63
C ALA A 42 -4.75 -8.61 -0.73
N VAL A 43 -3.68 -8.50 -1.52
CA VAL A 43 -3.74 -7.95 -2.89
C VAL A 43 -4.28 -8.98 -3.89
N MET A 44 -4.08 -10.28 -3.65
CA MET A 44 -4.61 -11.38 -4.48
C MET A 44 -6.13 -11.60 -4.23
N ASP A 45 -6.71 -12.69 -4.74
CA ASP A 45 -8.16 -12.90 -4.79
C ASP A 45 -8.79 -13.48 -3.49
N SER A 46 -7.98 -13.82 -2.47
CA SER A 46 -8.46 -14.32 -1.16
C SER A 46 -8.74 -13.18 -0.17
N VAL A 47 -9.65 -12.27 -0.53
CA VAL A 47 -9.75 -10.93 0.08
C VAL A 47 -10.73 -10.84 1.27
N SER A 48 -11.77 -11.68 1.29
CA SER A 48 -12.92 -11.44 2.18
C SER A 48 -12.53 -11.42 3.65
N SER A 49 -11.71 -12.36 4.13
CA SER A 49 -11.31 -12.42 5.54
C SER A 49 -10.49 -11.21 5.98
N VAL A 50 -9.54 -10.75 5.16
CA VAL A 50 -8.66 -9.61 5.47
C VAL A 50 -9.47 -8.32 5.47
N ARG A 51 -10.24 -8.06 4.41
CA ARG A 51 -11.12 -6.88 4.34
C ARG A 51 -12.15 -6.88 5.47
N ASP A 52 -12.77 -8.01 5.76
CA ASP A 52 -13.85 -8.08 6.74
C ASP A 52 -13.33 -7.88 8.18
N SER A 53 -12.04 -8.11 8.42
CA SER A 53 -11.36 -7.79 9.68
C SER A 53 -11.12 -6.29 9.90
N LEU A 54 -11.20 -5.47 8.85
CA LEU A 54 -11.08 -4.02 8.96
C LEU A 54 -12.43 -3.39 9.39
N PRO A 55 -12.39 -2.28 10.15
CA PRO A 55 -13.57 -1.47 10.42
C PRO A 55 -14.30 -1.08 9.14
N GLU A 56 -15.63 -1.13 9.16
CA GLU A 56 -16.47 -0.91 7.97
C GLU A 56 -16.17 0.41 7.25
N GLN A 57 -15.93 1.48 8.02
CA GLN A 57 -15.57 2.81 7.53
C GLN A 57 -14.26 2.85 6.72
N TYR A 58 -13.38 1.86 6.85
CA TYR A 58 -12.10 1.79 6.15
C TYR A 58 -12.05 0.73 5.04
N ARG A 59 -13.12 -0.06 4.84
CA ARG A 59 -13.18 -1.07 3.80
C ARG A 59 -13.09 -0.48 2.39
N ALA A 60 -13.72 0.67 2.15
CA ALA A 60 -13.60 1.38 0.88
C ALA A 60 -12.16 1.87 0.61
N HIS A 61 -11.46 2.32 1.66
CA HIS A 61 -10.06 2.73 1.56
C HIS A 61 -9.14 1.54 1.26
N PHE A 62 -9.40 0.39 1.89
CA PHE A 62 -8.71 -0.86 1.58
C PHE A 62 -8.86 -1.25 0.10
N GLU A 63 -10.09 -1.25 -0.43
CA GLU A 63 -10.33 -1.60 -1.84
C GLU A 63 -9.67 -0.59 -2.80
N THR A 64 -9.66 0.69 -2.43
CA THR A 64 -8.98 1.73 -3.21
C THR A 64 -7.49 1.47 -3.30
N LEU A 65 -6.79 1.32 -2.16
CA LEU A 65 -5.34 1.06 -2.16
C LEU A 65 -5.00 -0.26 -2.87
N ARG A 66 -5.81 -1.30 -2.65
CA ARG A 66 -5.66 -2.59 -3.34
C ARG A 66 -5.75 -2.41 -4.85
N GLN A 67 -6.77 -1.71 -5.34
CA GLN A 67 -6.97 -1.49 -6.76
C GLN A 67 -5.84 -0.65 -7.36
N GLU A 68 -5.32 0.36 -6.63
CA GLU A 68 -4.18 1.15 -7.09
C GLU A 68 -2.90 0.31 -7.22
N ILE A 69 -2.65 -0.62 -6.29
CA ILE A 69 -1.53 -1.57 -6.41
C ILE A 69 -1.74 -2.52 -7.60
N ILE A 70 -2.96 -3.01 -7.82
CA ILE A 70 -3.30 -3.87 -8.96
C ILE A 70 -3.09 -3.13 -10.29
N ASP A 71 -3.58 -1.90 -10.39
CA ASP A 71 -3.45 -1.10 -11.60
C ASP A 71 -1.99 -0.73 -11.87
N PHE A 72 -1.23 -0.38 -10.83
CA PHE A 72 0.21 -0.14 -10.93
C PHE A 72 0.93 -1.39 -11.45
N THR A 73 0.75 -2.54 -10.80
CA THR A 73 1.42 -3.78 -11.21
C THR A 73 1.06 -4.19 -12.63
N LYS A 74 -0.22 -4.04 -13.02
CA LYS A 74 -0.67 -4.28 -14.39
C LYS A 74 -0.01 -3.33 -15.40
N ALA A 75 0.05 -2.04 -15.11
CA ALA A 75 0.65 -1.03 -16.00
C ALA A 75 2.15 -1.27 -16.23
N HIS A 76 2.86 -1.77 -15.21
CA HIS A 76 4.29 -2.04 -15.29
C HIS A 76 4.64 -3.51 -15.61
N GLY A 77 3.65 -4.35 -15.92
CA GLY A 77 3.86 -5.77 -16.27
C GLY A 77 4.43 -6.61 -15.12
N ILE A 78 4.17 -6.21 -13.87
CA ILE A 78 4.60 -6.91 -12.66
C ILE A 78 3.57 -8.02 -12.35
N PRO A 79 3.98 -9.29 -12.30
CA PRO A 79 3.08 -10.38 -11.89
C PRO A 79 2.62 -10.18 -10.44
N LYS A 80 1.31 -10.32 -10.17
CA LYS A 80 0.71 -10.12 -8.83
C LYS A 80 1.35 -11.04 -7.78
N GLU A 81 1.74 -12.23 -8.19
CA GLU A 81 2.39 -13.25 -7.35
C GLU A 81 3.74 -12.79 -6.80
N SER A 82 4.35 -11.77 -7.43
CA SER A 82 5.60 -11.16 -6.98
C SER A 82 5.41 -10.34 -5.72
N LEU A 83 4.23 -9.76 -5.49
CA LEU A 83 3.96 -8.91 -4.31
C LEU A 83 4.10 -9.68 -2.99
N GLY A 84 3.84 -11.00 -3.01
CA GLY A 84 4.02 -11.86 -1.84
C GLY A 84 5.44 -12.39 -1.65
N LYS A 85 6.39 -12.08 -2.55
CA LYS A 85 7.72 -12.70 -2.61
C LYS A 85 8.81 -11.62 -2.75
N PRO A 86 9.48 -11.23 -1.65
CA PRO A 86 10.45 -10.13 -1.66
C PRO A 86 11.55 -10.25 -2.72
N ASP A 87 12.12 -11.44 -2.90
CA ASP A 87 13.17 -11.67 -3.90
C ASP A 87 12.66 -11.48 -5.34
N LEU A 88 11.46 -12.00 -5.62
CA LEU A 88 10.84 -11.87 -6.93
C LEU A 88 10.40 -10.42 -7.18
N LEU A 89 9.85 -9.74 -6.17
CA LEU A 89 9.50 -8.33 -6.24
C LEU A 89 10.73 -7.47 -6.55
N ARG A 90 11.87 -7.73 -5.89
CA ARG A 90 13.13 -7.04 -6.15
C ARG A 90 13.62 -7.25 -7.59
N GLU A 91 13.50 -8.47 -8.10
CA GLU A 91 13.88 -8.81 -9.47
C GLU A 91 13.02 -8.08 -10.50
N VAL A 92 11.69 -8.11 -10.37
CA VAL A 92 10.78 -7.51 -11.36
C VAL A 92 10.77 -5.99 -11.29
N THR A 93 11.06 -5.39 -10.14
CA THR A 93 11.09 -3.94 -9.94
C THR A 93 12.42 -3.28 -10.34
N CYS A 94 13.48 -4.04 -10.60
CA CYS A 94 14.80 -3.47 -10.93
C CYS A 94 14.82 -2.61 -12.22
N LYS A 95 13.81 -2.75 -13.07
CA LYS A 95 13.65 -2.00 -14.33
C LYS A 95 12.78 -0.75 -14.19
N LEU A 96 12.17 -0.54 -13.03
CA LEU A 96 11.34 0.63 -12.77
C LEU A 96 12.20 1.89 -12.68
N SER A 97 11.62 3.03 -13.06
CA SER A 97 12.23 4.33 -12.79
C SER A 97 12.31 4.58 -11.28
N THR A 98 13.18 5.48 -10.83
CA THR A 98 13.22 5.89 -9.42
C THR A 98 11.87 6.39 -8.93
N GLN A 99 11.14 7.15 -9.77
CA GLN A 99 9.82 7.67 -9.43
C GLN A 99 8.77 6.56 -9.28
N ASP A 100 8.79 5.55 -10.17
CA ASP A 100 7.88 4.40 -10.07
C ASP A 100 8.21 3.52 -8.86
N LEU A 101 9.49 3.38 -8.50
CA LEU A 101 9.91 2.71 -7.28
C LEU A 101 9.42 3.43 -6.02
N GLU A 102 9.58 4.77 -5.97
CA GLU A 102 9.07 5.60 -4.89
C GLU A 102 7.55 5.47 -4.75
N ARG A 103 6.83 5.49 -5.87
CA ARG A 103 5.37 5.32 -5.89
C ARG A 103 4.96 3.94 -5.40
N LEU A 104 5.60 2.87 -5.88
CA LEU A 104 5.32 1.51 -5.43
C LEU A 104 5.59 1.37 -3.93
N ALA A 105 6.71 1.92 -3.44
CA ALA A 105 7.05 1.88 -2.03
C ALA A 105 5.98 2.56 -1.16
N LEU A 106 5.51 3.74 -1.57
CA LEU A 106 4.47 4.48 -0.83
C LEU A 106 3.13 3.72 -0.81
N LEU A 107 2.72 3.15 -1.95
CA LEU A 107 1.49 2.34 -2.03
C LEU A 107 1.56 1.12 -1.10
N LEU A 108 2.69 0.39 -1.13
CA LEU A 108 2.90 -0.78 -0.28
C LEU A 108 2.97 -0.41 1.20
N GLU A 109 3.62 0.72 1.54
CA GLU A 109 3.71 1.21 2.91
C GLU A 109 2.32 1.57 3.48
N ARG A 110 1.49 2.30 2.72
CA ARG A 110 0.12 2.66 3.14
C ARG A 110 -0.74 1.42 3.32
N PHE A 111 -0.62 0.46 2.39
CA PHE A 111 -1.37 -0.79 2.46
C PHE A 111 -0.94 -1.65 3.65
N GLU A 112 0.37 -1.80 3.88
CA GLU A 112 0.90 -2.52 5.04
C GLU A 112 0.48 -1.85 6.36
N TYR A 113 0.51 -0.52 6.42
CA TYR A 113 0.06 0.23 7.60
C TYR A 113 -1.43 -0.03 7.88
N LEU A 114 -2.29 0.05 6.86
CA LEU A 114 -3.72 -0.20 7.00
C LEU A 114 -3.99 -1.61 7.55
N LEU A 115 -3.29 -2.62 7.02
CA LEU A 115 -3.41 -4.00 7.46
C LEU A 115 -2.97 -4.20 8.92
N LYS A 116 -1.91 -3.52 9.35
CA LYS A 116 -1.37 -3.65 10.72
C LYS A 116 -2.18 -2.90 11.77
N ASN A 117 -2.66 -1.70 11.43
CA ASN A 117 -3.26 -0.79 12.40
C ASN A 117 -4.80 -0.80 12.34
N GLY A 118 -5.39 -1.35 11.29
CA GLY A 118 -6.84 -1.35 11.09
C GLY A 118 -7.39 0.04 10.75
N GLU A 119 -6.52 1.02 10.46
CA GLU A 119 -6.88 2.37 10.04
C GLU A 119 -5.86 2.92 9.02
N PRO A 120 -6.28 3.88 8.18
CA PRO A 120 -5.37 4.54 7.24
C PRO A 120 -4.23 5.23 7.96
N LYS A 121 -3.04 5.22 7.35
CA LYS A 121 -1.91 5.99 7.86
C LYS A 121 -2.30 7.47 7.89
N LYS A 122 -2.08 8.14 9.02
CA LYS A 122 -2.19 9.60 9.07
C LYS A 122 -1.10 10.18 8.18
N GLU A 123 -1.53 10.77 7.08
CA GLU A 123 -0.65 11.32 6.06
C GLU A 123 -0.14 12.69 6.50
N ASP A 124 1.18 12.88 6.37
CA ASP A 124 1.75 14.23 6.31
C ASP A 124 1.62 14.69 4.86
N TYR A 125 0.76 15.66 4.64
CA TYR A 125 0.46 16.18 3.32
C TYR A 125 1.39 17.33 2.92
N THR A 126 2.34 17.73 3.76
CA THR A 126 3.12 18.97 3.55
C THR A 126 3.81 18.98 2.19
N GLU A 127 4.63 17.97 1.88
CA GLU A 127 5.31 17.88 0.58
C GLU A 127 4.34 17.74 -0.59
N ALA A 128 3.26 16.98 -0.40
CA ALA A 128 2.26 16.76 -1.44
C ALA A 128 1.49 18.05 -1.76
N LEU A 129 1.17 18.85 -0.75
CA LEU A 129 0.52 20.15 -0.87
C LEU A 129 1.43 21.17 -1.54
N GLU A 130 2.70 21.23 -1.14
CA GLU A 130 3.71 22.08 -1.79
C GLU A 130 3.85 21.75 -3.28
N TYR A 131 4.02 20.47 -3.61
CA TYR A 131 4.07 20.00 -5.00
C TYR A 131 2.79 20.35 -5.77
N ALA A 132 1.62 20.04 -5.21
CA ALA A 132 0.36 20.28 -5.90
C ALA A 132 0.09 21.77 -6.12
N GLU A 133 0.50 22.62 -5.18
CA GLU A 133 0.38 24.07 -5.33
C GLU A 133 1.36 24.62 -6.37
N GLU A 134 2.63 24.22 -6.31
CA GLU A 134 3.67 24.69 -7.24
C GLU A 134 3.34 24.33 -8.69
N PHE A 135 2.91 23.09 -8.94
CA PHE A 135 2.74 22.59 -10.31
C PHE A 135 1.31 22.77 -10.83
N TYR A 136 0.29 22.78 -9.96
CA TYR A 136 -1.11 22.79 -10.39
C TYR A 136 -1.93 23.94 -9.82
N ASN A 137 -1.39 24.79 -8.92
CA ASN A 137 -2.18 25.84 -8.26
C ASN A 137 -3.48 25.25 -7.68
N LEU A 138 -3.33 24.12 -6.99
CA LEU A 138 -4.43 23.24 -6.59
C LEU A 138 -5.46 23.98 -5.75
N CYS A 139 -5.04 24.86 -4.86
CA CYS A 139 -5.95 25.60 -3.97
C CYS A 139 -6.97 26.43 -4.76
N GLU A 140 -6.51 27.19 -5.75
CA GLU A 140 -7.38 28.02 -6.59
C GLU A 140 -8.33 27.14 -7.42
N GLN A 141 -7.81 26.11 -8.07
CA GLN A 141 -8.63 25.22 -8.91
C GLN A 141 -9.68 24.46 -8.12
N TYR A 142 -9.34 23.99 -6.92
CA TYR A 142 -10.26 23.27 -6.04
C TYR A 142 -11.37 24.21 -5.54
N THR A 143 -10.98 25.39 -5.03
CA THR A 143 -11.92 26.37 -4.49
C THR A 143 -12.93 26.80 -5.53
N PHE A 144 -12.47 27.09 -6.76
CA PHE A 144 -13.33 27.45 -7.88
C PHE A 144 -14.34 26.35 -8.23
N GLN A 145 -13.90 25.09 -8.29
CA GLN A 145 -14.78 23.98 -8.65
C GLN A 145 -15.81 23.68 -7.57
N VAL A 146 -15.40 23.71 -6.29
CA VAL A 146 -16.30 23.50 -5.16
C VAL A 146 -17.33 24.63 -5.07
N SER A 147 -16.91 25.89 -5.27
CA SER A 147 -17.85 27.01 -5.28
C SER A 147 -18.86 26.90 -6.42
N LEU A 148 -18.40 26.54 -7.62
CA LEU A 148 -19.28 26.32 -8.78
C LEU A 148 -20.29 25.21 -8.50
N LEU A 149 -19.85 24.04 -8.02
CA LEU A 149 -20.73 22.91 -7.71
C LEU A 149 -21.78 23.25 -6.65
N LYS A 150 -21.43 24.12 -5.69
CA LYS A 150 -22.33 24.64 -4.67
C LYS A 150 -23.35 25.62 -5.25
N GLU A 151 -22.91 26.56 -6.08
CA GLU A 151 -23.78 27.56 -6.72
C GLU A 151 -24.84 26.93 -7.63
N VAL A 152 -24.47 25.88 -8.37
CA VAL A 152 -25.41 25.15 -9.23
C VAL A 152 -26.30 24.15 -8.46
N GLY A 153 -26.14 24.06 -7.14
CA GLY A 153 -26.98 23.23 -6.26
C GLY A 153 -26.72 21.72 -6.37
N ILE A 154 -25.62 21.32 -7.01
CA ILE A 154 -25.20 19.91 -7.15
C ILE A 154 -24.53 19.42 -5.86
N LEU A 155 -23.73 20.29 -5.22
CA LEU A 155 -23.08 20.00 -3.95
C LEU A 155 -24.00 20.34 -2.78
N LYS A 156 -24.44 19.32 -2.04
CA LYS A 156 -25.27 19.43 -0.83
C LYS A 156 -24.58 18.70 0.32
N GLU A 157 -24.49 19.36 1.48
CA GLU A 157 -23.93 18.75 2.71
C GLU A 157 -22.51 18.16 2.52
N GLY A 158 -21.71 18.72 1.62
CA GLY A 158 -20.34 18.25 1.35
C GLY A 158 -20.23 17.08 0.37
N ALA A 159 -21.34 16.64 -0.23
CA ALA A 159 -21.34 15.61 -1.26
C ALA A 159 -22.18 16.00 -2.50
N ILE A 160 -21.86 15.38 -3.62
CA ILE A 160 -22.57 15.52 -4.88
C ILE A 160 -23.76 14.57 -4.86
N LEU A 161 -24.98 15.09 -5.04
CA LEU A 161 -26.17 14.26 -5.24
C LEU A 161 -26.29 13.90 -6.72
N GLY A 162 -26.04 12.64 -7.05
CA GLY A 162 -26.18 12.11 -8.40
C GLY A 162 -27.64 12.06 -8.86
N ILE A 163 -27.84 12.07 -10.18
CA ILE A 163 -29.17 11.90 -10.80
C ILE A 163 -29.77 10.51 -10.55
N ASP A 164 -28.92 9.55 -10.20
CA ASP A 164 -29.26 8.19 -9.81
C ASP A 164 -29.71 8.08 -8.34
N GLY A 165 -29.71 9.20 -7.61
CA GLY A 165 -30.06 9.27 -6.19
C GLY A 165 -28.93 8.88 -5.25
N ASN A 166 -27.74 8.57 -5.77
CA ASN A 166 -26.57 8.25 -4.95
C ASN A 166 -25.83 9.51 -4.53
N THR A 167 -25.17 9.42 -3.38
CA THR A 167 -24.35 10.51 -2.83
C THR A 167 -22.87 10.21 -3.05
N TYR A 168 -22.17 11.14 -3.69
CA TYR A 168 -20.75 11.01 -4.01
C TYR A 168 -19.94 12.01 -3.20
N PRO A 169 -19.06 11.57 -2.29
CA PRO A 169 -18.21 12.49 -1.53
C PRO A 169 -17.26 13.24 -2.46
N ILE A 170 -17.01 14.51 -2.18
CA ILE A 170 -15.95 15.27 -2.85
C ILE A 170 -14.62 14.98 -2.13
N PRO A 171 -13.53 14.68 -2.86
CA PRO A 171 -12.22 14.49 -2.24
C PRO A 171 -11.73 15.79 -1.60
N THR A 172 -11.01 15.69 -0.49
CA THR A 172 -10.40 16.87 0.13
C THR A 172 -9.20 17.36 -0.69
N LEU A 173 -8.77 18.60 -0.43
CA LEU A 173 -7.61 19.18 -1.09
C LEU A 173 -6.35 18.32 -0.84
N GLU A 174 -6.18 17.85 0.39
CA GLU A 174 -5.08 16.97 0.80
C GLU A 174 -5.09 15.63 0.04
N GLN A 175 -6.26 15.03 -0.14
CA GLN A 175 -6.42 13.78 -0.90
C GLN A 175 -6.05 13.96 -2.38
N ILE A 176 -6.41 15.10 -2.97
CA ILE A 176 -6.04 15.42 -4.35
C ILE A 176 -4.53 15.65 -4.45
N ALA A 177 -3.96 16.42 -3.51
CA ALA A 177 -2.53 16.72 -3.46
C ALA A 177 -1.70 15.45 -3.38
N MET A 178 -2.06 14.53 -2.46
CA MET A 178 -1.40 13.24 -2.32
C MET A 178 -1.45 12.44 -3.62
N ARG A 179 -2.62 12.39 -4.28
CA ARG A 179 -2.78 11.65 -5.53
C ARG A 179 -1.93 12.22 -6.67
N LEU A 180 -1.82 13.54 -6.77
CA LEU A 180 -0.95 14.20 -7.74
C LEU A 180 0.52 13.90 -7.46
N PHE A 181 0.92 13.97 -6.19
CA PHE A 181 2.27 13.69 -5.74
C PHE A 181 2.66 12.24 -6.04
N GLU A 182 1.81 11.28 -5.71
CA GLU A 182 2.01 9.85 -6.00
C GLU A 182 2.18 9.56 -7.49
N ARG A 183 1.44 10.28 -8.33
CA ARG A 183 1.46 10.11 -9.79
C ARG A 183 2.36 11.11 -10.51
N ARG A 184 3.20 11.88 -9.79
CA ARG A 184 4.03 12.94 -10.37
C ARG A 184 4.88 12.46 -11.54
N GLY A 185 5.38 11.22 -11.49
CA GLY A 185 6.14 10.64 -12.59
C GLY A 185 5.31 10.49 -13.86
N GLU A 186 4.11 9.90 -13.74
CA GLU A 186 3.16 9.74 -14.85
C GLU A 186 2.65 11.09 -15.38
N LEU A 187 2.44 12.05 -14.48
CA LEU A 187 1.81 13.32 -14.79
C LEU A 187 2.81 14.34 -15.34
N SER A 188 4.11 14.22 -15.04
CA SER A 188 5.15 15.14 -15.48
C SER A 188 5.10 15.44 -16.98
N THR A 189 5.05 14.39 -17.81
CA THR A 189 4.99 14.55 -19.27
C THR A 189 3.71 15.26 -19.73
N LYS A 190 2.57 15.00 -19.08
CA LYS A 190 1.31 15.67 -19.42
C LYS A 190 1.33 17.13 -18.99
N HIS A 191 1.91 17.41 -17.82
CA HIS A 191 2.12 18.76 -17.33
C HIS A 191 2.99 19.56 -18.30
N ASP A 192 4.12 18.99 -18.76
CA ASP A 192 5.01 19.60 -19.76
C ASP A 192 4.31 19.84 -21.11
N GLN A 193 3.30 19.02 -21.44
CA GLN A 193 2.44 19.21 -22.61
C GLN A 193 1.33 20.27 -22.41
N GLY A 194 1.24 20.88 -21.22
CA GLY A 194 0.30 21.93 -20.88
C GLY A 194 -0.99 21.45 -20.21
N PHE A 195 -1.09 20.18 -19.81
CA PHE A 195 -2.25 19.66 -19.06
C PHE A 195 -2.14 20.03 -17.56
N THR A 196 -2.38 21.29 -17.24
CA THR A 196 -2.29 21.83 -15.88
C THR A 196 -3.65 21.94 -15.17
N LYS A 197 -4.76 21.81 -15.92
CA LYS A 197 -6.12 21.91 -15.37
C LYS A 197 -6.60 20.60 -14.78
N LEU A 198 -7.10 20.66 -13.56
CA LEU A 198 -7.69 19.54 -12.83
C LEU A 198 -9.22 19.65 -12.88
N LEU A 199 -9.89 18.51 -13.00
CA LEU A 199 -11.34 18.43 -12.99
C LEU A 199 -11.80 17.43 -11.94
N LEU A 200 -12.65 17.86 -11.02
CA LEU A 200 -13.36 16.99 -10.09
C LEU A 200 -14.50 16.29 -10.84
N VAL A 201 -14.41 14.96 -10.90
CA VAL A 201 -15.40 14.11 -11.58
C VAL A 201 -15.99 13.13 -10.56
N PRO A 202 -17.32 13.03 -10.43
CA PRO A 202 -17.96 11.99 -9.64
C PRO A 202 -17.67 10.64 -10.30
N TYR A 203 -17.09 9.69 -9.56
CA TYR A 203 -16.82 8.35 -10.05
C TYR A 203 -17.57 7.33 -9.17
N PRO A 204 -18.39 6.43 -9.74
CA PRO A 204 -18.96 5.32 -9.00
C PRO A 204 -17.85 4.30 -8.69
N PHE A 205 -17.71 3.95 -7.40
CA PHE A 205 -16.91 2.81 -6.96
C PHE A 205 -17.70 1.52 -7.15
#